data_AF-A0A1I1RS77-F1
#
_entry.id   AF-A0A1I1RS77-F1
#
_cell.length_a   1.000
_cell.length_b   1.000
_cell.length_c   1.000
_cell.angle_alpha   90.00
_cell.angle_beta   90.00
_cell.angle_gamma   90.00
#
_symmetry.space_group_name_H-M   'P 1'
#
loop_
_entity.id
_entity.type
_entity.pdbx_description
1 polymer ?
#
loop_
_entity_poly.entity_id
_entity_poly.type
_entity_poly.pdbx_seq_one_letter_code
_entity_poly.pdbx_strand_id
1 'polypeptide(L)'
;MLVEALAAGAPVVSTDCPSGPREILEDGKLGPLVPVDDVDALAEAMERTLNRPPPADERERSLERFRSGPVARQYLETMGLREPAADAPDKPHEGDPT
;
A
#
# COMPACT_ATOMS: atom_id res chain seq x y z
N MET A 1 8.35 5.52 -3.37
CA MET A 1 6.95 5.86 -2.99
C MET A 1 6.56 5.08 -1.72
N LEU A 2 5.60 5.54 -0.88
CA LEU A 2 5.29 4.86 0.41
C LEU A 2 4.81 3.40 0.23
N VAL A 3 3.85 3.18 -0.68
CA VAL A 3 3.29 1.84 -0.96
C VAL A 3 4.38 0.88 -1.45
N GLU A 4 5.29 1.34 -2.32
CA GLU A 4 6.41 0.52 -2.82
C GLU A 4 7.40 0.17 -1.71
N ALA A 5 7.72 1.12 -0.83
CA ALA A 5 8.64 0.88 0.29
C ALA A 5 8.05 -0.17 1.24
N LEU A 6 6.76 -0.08 1.55
CA LEU A 6 6.05 -1.07 2.33
C LEU A 6 6.06 -2.45 1.63
N ALA A 7 5.81 -2.49 0.32
CA ALA A 7 5.83 -3.73 -0.47
C ALA A 7 7.23 -4.37 -0.58
N ALA A 8 8.28 -3.55 -0.57
CA ALA A 8 9.67 -4.00 -0.52
C ALA A 8 10.11 -4.43 0.89
N GLY A 9 9.23 -4.35 1.88
CA GLY A 9 9.56 -4.69 3.27
C GLY A 9 10.45 -3.66 3.97
N ALA A 10 10.66 -2.49 3.40
CA ALA A 10 11.41 -1.42 4.03
C ALA A 10 10.59 -0.78 5.18
N PRO A 11 11.22 -0.45 6.32
CA PRO A 11 10.59 0.39 7.32
C PRO A 11 10.42 1.82 6.78
N VAL A 12 9.34 2.48 7.15
CA VAL A 12 8.96 3.79 6.60
C VAL A 12 8.71 4.78 7.72
N VAL A 13 9.17 6.01 7.52
CA VAL A 13 8.80 7.22 8.28
C VAL A 13 8.31 8.24 7.26
N SER A 14 7.23 8.95 7.57
CA SER A 14 6.70 9.98 6.67
C SER A 14 6.22 11.19 7.44
N THR A 15 6.21 12.35 6.79
CA THR A 15 5.52 13.52 7.31
C THR A 15 4.01 13.37 7.13
N ASP A 16 3.22 13.94 8.03
CA ASP A 16 1.76 13.98 7.99
C ASP A 16 1.29 15.14 7.10
N CYS A 17 1.63 15.09 5.81
CA CYS A 17 1.16 16.07 4.84
C CYS A 17 -0.31 15.80 4.43
N PRO A 18 -1.04 16.82 3.94
CA PRO A 18 -2.41 16.64 3.51
C PRO A 18 -2.52 15.59 2.40
N SER A 19 -3.37 14.58 2.65
CA SER A 19 -3.69 13.45 1.77
C SER A 19 -2.51 12.49 1.52
N GLY A 20 -2.76 11.20 1.67
CA GLY A 20 -1.78 10.15 1.35
C GLY A 20 -1.15 9.49 2.57
N PRO A 21 -0.12 10.07 3.23
CA PRO A 21 0.67 9.37 4.25
C PRO A 21 -0.16 8.79 5.39
N ARG A 22 -1.08 9.57 5.95
CA ARG A 22 -1.95 9.13 7.03
C ARG A 22 -2.82 7.94 6.65
N GLU A 23 -3.41 7.98 5.47
CA GLU A 23 -4.23 6.90 4.93
C GLU A 23 -3.37 5.66 4.64
N ILE A 24 -2.25 5.83 3.94
CA ILE A 24 -1.35 4.74 3.54
C ILE A 24 -0.76 4.03 4.77
N LEU A 25 -0.35 4.80 5.80
CA LEU A 25 0.27 4.26 7.01
C LEU A 25 -0.72 3.86 8.11
N GLU A 26 -2.03 3.88 7.83
CA GLU A 26 -3.10 3.54 8.78
C GLU A 26 -2.97 4.31 10.10
N ASP A 27 -2.99 5.65 10.01
CA ASP A 27 -2.86 6.56 11.16
C ASP A 27 -1.59 6.30 12.00
N GLY A 28 -0.51 5.88 11.34
CA GLY A 28 0.80 5.69 11.94
C GLY A 28 1.10 4.26 12.41
N LYS A 29 0.17 3.33 12.20
CA LYS A 29 0.32 1.92 12.57
C LYS A 29 1.43 1.21 11.78
N LEU A 30 1.55 1.49 10.48
CA LEU A 30 2.57 0.85 9.63
C LEU A 30 3.93 1.56 9.66
N GLY A 31 3.98 2.78 10.19
CA GLY A 31 5.18 3.59 10.29
C GLY A 31 4.87 4.99 10.86
N PRO A 32 5.81 5.65 11.53
CA PRO A 32 5.56 6.94 12.16
C PRO A 32 5.13 8.04 11.18
N LEU A 33 4.20 8.88 11.64
CA LEU A 33 3.80 10.13 11.02
C LEU A 33 4.32 11.29 11.88
N VAL A 34 5.11 12.18 11.28
CA VAL A 34 5.68 13.36 11.96
C VAL A 34 5.13 14.66 11.35
N PRO A 35 5.13 15.79 12.08
CA PRO A 35 4.67 17.05 11.50
C PRO A 35 5.49 17.46 10.26
N VAL A 36 4.84 18.19 9.36
CA VAL A 36 5.54 18.85 8.24
C VAL A 36 6.44 19.94 8.81
N ASP A 37 7.63 20.12 8.21
CA ASP A 37 8.66 21.10 8.61
C ASP A 37 9.27 20.91 10.01
N ASP A 38 9.08 19.74 10.64
CA ASP A 38 9.71 19.38 11.91
C ASP A 38 10.88 18.42 11.68
N VAL A 39 12.07 18.99 11.50
CA VAL A 39 13.31 18.25 11.20
C VAL A 39 13.73 17.37 12.38
N ASP A 40 13.59 17.87 13.60
CA ASP A 40 14.00 17.15 14.80
C ASP A 40 13.09 15.94 15.02
N ALA A 41 11.77 16.11 14.90
CA ALA A 41 10.83 14.98 15.01
C ALA A 41 11.08 13.90 13.94
N LEU A 42 11.42 14.30 12.71
CA LEU A 42 11.75 13.37 11.63
C LEU A 42 13.04 12.58 11.95
N ALA A 43 14.10 13.26 12.39
CA ALA A 43 15.37 12.64 12.73
C ALA A 43 15.19 11.61 13.86
N GLU A 44 14.50 11.98 14.94
CA GLU A 44 14.23 11.07 16.04
C GLU A 44 13.37 9.87 15.60
N ALA A 45 12.37 10.09 14.75
CA ALA A 45 11.54 9.01 14.24
C ALA A 45 12.35 8.01 13.40
N MET A 46 13.26 8.50 12.55
CA MET A 46 14.19 7.65 11.79
C MET A 46 15.08 6.81 12.72
N GLU A 47 15.68 7.43 13.73
CA GLU A 47 16.51 6.70 14.72
C GLU A 47 15.70 5.63 15.46
N ARG A 48 14.49 5.96 15.94
CA ARG A 48 13.62 5.00 16.62
C ARG A 48 13.25 3.83 15.71
N THR A 49 12.88 4.11 14.47
CA THR A 49 12.47 3.09 13.50
C THR A 49 13.63 2.17 13.09
N LEU A 50 14.86 2.69 12.97
CA LEU A 50 16.03 1.86 12.70
C LEU A 50 16.36 0.92 13.88
N ASN A 51 16.22 1.42 15.11
CA ASN A 51 16.50 0.63 16.32
C ASN A 51 15.38 -0.37 16.66
N ARG A 52 14.13 -0.07 16.28
CA ARG A 52 12.95 -0.89 16.52
C ARG A 52 12.03 -0.85 15.29
N PRO A 53 12.36 -1.61 14.24
CA PRO A 53 11.55 -1.62 13.02
C PRO A 53 10.14 -2.17 13.31
N PRO A 54 9.10 -1.60 12.69
CA PRO A 54 7.73 -2.08 12.85
C PRO A 54 7.58 -3.53 12.34
N PRO A 55 6.67 -4.32 12.93
CA PRO A 55 6.50 -5.72 12.60
C PRO A 55 5.99 -5.91 11.16
N ALA A 56 6.51 -6.94 10.49
CA ALA A 56 6.36 -7.11 9.05
C ALA A 56 4.97 -7.61 8.60
N ASP A 57 4.22 -8.26 9.49
CA ASP A 57 3.00 -9.02 9.18
C ASP A 57 1.79 -8.14 8.88
N GLU A 58 1.73 -6.94 9.45
CA GLU A 58 0.61 -6.02 9.25
C GLU A 58 0.63 -5.37 7.86
N ARG A 59 1.83 -5.22 7.28
CA ARG A 59 2.03 -4.53 5.99
C ARG A 59 1.38 -5.25 4.82
N GLU A 60 1.51 -6.57 4.74
CA GLU A 60 0.96 -7.34 3.60
C GLU A 60 -0.56 -7.19 3.51
N ARG A 61 -1.25 -7.25 4.66
CA ARG A 61 -2.72 -7.06 4.71
C ARG A 61 -3.12 -5.66 4.26
N SER A 62 -2.39 -4.64 4.70
CA SER A 62 -2.68 -3.25 4.33
C SER A 62 -2.41 -2.96 2.85
N LEU A 63 -1.45 -3.66 2.24
CA LEU A 63 -1.10 -3.48 0.82
C LEU A 63 -2.12 -4.06 -0.15
N GLU A 64 -2.99 -4.97 0.31
CA GLU A 64 -4.00 -5.61 -0.55
C GLU A 64 -4.88 -4.58 -1.28
N ARG A 65 -5.28 -3.48 -0.61
CA ARG A 65 -6.11 -2.43 -1.21
C ARG A 65 -5.42 -1.63 -2.32
N PHE A 66 -4.09 -1.71 -2.42
CA PHE A 66 -3.29 -1.03 -3.45
C PHE A 66 -2.89 -1.97 -4.60
N ARG A 67 -3.31 -3.24 -4.56
CA ARG A 67 -3.09 -4.19 -5.66
C ARG A 67 -3.96 -3.81 -6.86
N SER A 68 -3.45 -4.08 -8.06
CA SER A 68 -4.14 -3.74 -9.32
C SER A 68 -5.53 -4.34 -9.43
N GLY A 69 -5.73 -5.59 -8.99
CA GLY A 69 -7.03 -6.29 -9.05
C GLY A 69 -8.14 -5.57 -8.27
N PRO A 70 -8.01 -5.39 -6.93
CA PRO A 70 -8.95 -4.62 -6.12
C PRO A 70 -9.18 -3.20 -6.63
N VAL A 71 -8.12 -2.48 -7.00
CA VAL A 71 -8.23 -1.10 -7.52
C VAL A 71 -9.02 -1.07 -8.84
N ALA A 72 -8.71 -1.97 -9.79
CA ALA A 72 -9.44 -2.05 -11.06
C ALA A 72 -10.93 -2.36 -10.83
N ARG A 73 -11.25 -3.28 -9.92
CA ARG A 73 -12.64 -3.59 -9.53
C ARG A 73 -13.36 -2.36 -8.97
N GLN A 74 -12.71 -1.60 -8.10
CA GLN A 74 -13.29 -0.37 -7.54
C GLN A 74 -13.55 0.69 -8.63
N TYR A 75 -12.64 0.86 -9.60
CA TYR A 75 -12.86 1.76 -10.73
C TYR A 75 -14.04 1.31 -11.59
N LEU A 76 -14.10 0.02 -11.93
CA LEU A 76 -15.19 -0.58 -12.70
C LEU A 76 -16.55 -0.37 -12.01
N GLU A 77 -16.63 -0.64 -10.71
CA GLU A 77 -17.82 -0.39 -9.90
C GLU A 77 -18.23 1.09 -9.90
N THR A 78 -17.27 2.00 -9.72
CA THR A 78 -17.49 3.45 -9.72
C THR A 78 -18.00 3.94 -11.08
N MET A 79 -17.54 3.33 -12.17
CA MET A 79 -17.99 3.62 -13.54
C MET A 79 -19.32 2.92 -13.90
N GLY A 80 -19.89 2.11 -13.00
CA GLY A 80 -21.12 1.35 -13.25
C GLY A 80 -20.92 0.10 -14.12
N LEU A 81 -19.67 -0.32 -14.34
CA LEU A 81 -19.28 -1.47 -15.13
C LEU A 81 -19.06 -2.66 -14.19
N ARG A 82 -20.12 -3.33 -13.73
CA ARG A 82 -19.94 -4.59 -12.99
C ARG A 82 -19.52 -5.70 -13.95
N GLU A 83 -18.48 -6.45 -13.60
CA GLU A 83 -18.26 -7.75 -14.24
C GLU A 83 -19.53 -8.60 -14.03
N PRO A 84 -20.05 -9.27 -15.06
CA PRO A 84 -21.03 -10.32 -14.84
C PRO A 84 -20.41 -11.36 -13.89
N ALA A 85 -21.21 -11.88 -12.96
CA ALA A 85 -20.77 -12.94 -12.06
C ALA A 85 -20.06 -14.04 -12.85
N ALA A 86 -18.89 -14.47 -12.38
CA ALA A 86 -18.03 -15.41 -13.06
C ALA A 86 -18.81 -16.64 -13.56
N ASP A 87 -18.98 -16.73 -14.89
CA ASP A 87 -19.53 -17.91 -15.54
C ASP A 87 -18.67 -18.21 -16.78
N ALA A 88 -17.52 -18.81 -16.51
CA ALA A 88 -16.89 -19.88 -17.30
C ALA A 88 -15.47 -20.17 -16.75
N PRO A 89 -15.06 -21.44 -16.66
CA PRO A 89 -13.67 -21.76 -16.35
C PRO A 89 -12.76 -21.28 -17.49
N ASP A 90 -11.55 -20.90 -17.10
CA ASP A 90 -10.47 -20.45 -17.97
C ASP A 90 -10.28 -21.43 -19.14
N LYS A 91 -10.32 -20.92 -20.37
CA LYS A 91 -10.03 -21.75 -21.53
C LYS A 91 -8.53 -22.03 -21.55
N PRO A 92 -8.09 -23.28 -21.77
CA PRO A 92 -6.67 -23.59 -21.81
C PRO A 92 -5.98 -22.72 -22.85
N HIS A 93 -4.86 -22.11 -22.45
CA HIS A 93 -3.98 -21.35 -23.34
C HIS A 93 -3.53 -22.26 -24.48
N GLU A 94 -4.14 -22.07 -25.65
CA GLU A 94 -3.66 -22.63 -26.90
C GLU A 94 -2.35 -21.94 -27.22
N GLY A 95 -1.26 -22.72 -27.18
CA GLY A 95 0.09 -22.23 -27.42
C GLY A 95 0.18 -21.54 -28.78
N ASP A 96 0.80 -20.37 -28.81
CA ASP A 96 1.03 -19.65 -30.05
C ASP A 96 2.22 -20.29 -30.80
N PRO A 97 2.05 -20.73 -32.06
CA PRO A 97 3.14 -21.24 -32.86
C PRO A 97 3.98 -20.08 -33.37
N THR A 98 5.24 -19.98 -32.94
CA THR A 98 6.48 -20.15 -33.73
C THR A 98 7.68 -19.69 -32.91
#